data_AF-A0A2K8MBC0-F1
#
_entry.id   AF-A0A2K8MBC0-F1
#
_cell.length_a   1.000
_cell.length_b   1.000
_cell.length_c   1.000
_cell.angle_alpha   90.00
_cell.angle_beta   90.00
_cell.angle_gamma   90.00
#
_symmetry.space_group_name_H-M   'P 1'
#
loop_
_entity.id
_entity.type
_entity.pdbx_description
1 polymer ?
#
loop_
_entity_poly.entity_id
_entity_poly.type
_entity_poly.pdbx_seq_one_letter_code
_entity_poly.pdbx_strand_id
1 'polypeptide(L)'
;MKVGLPIALAVLVLASPALPQGSDFNLTYHVERTPATKLSLAACGNAVIQIARQSKLSVDSQSFPGQLVMVKGGRAGAGTFVVQCIAVGNMTVSVVQGIDYRTKGALGQFADRAFAAVKAAIK
;
A
#
# COMPACT_ATOMS: atom_id res chain seq x y z
N MET A 1 -33.53 -48.08 -47.09
CA MET A 1 -32.97 -48.31 -45.72
C MET A 1 -31.53 -47.81 -45.69
N LYS A 2 -31.13 -47.26 -44.52
CA LYS A 2 -29.80 -46.76 -44.08
C LYS A 2 -29.59 -45.24 -44.16
N VAL A 3 -30.06 -44.60 -43.09
CA VAL A 3 -29.61 -43.31 -42.57
C VAL A 3 -28.18 -43.46 -42.08
N GLY A 4 -27.26 -42.60 -42.54
CA GLY A 4 -25.88 -42.51 -42.07
C GLY A 4 -25.60 -41.11 -41.54
N LEU A 5 -25.66 -40.96 -40.22
CA LEU A 5 -25.38 -39.74 -39.46
C LEU A 5 -23.87 -39.68 -39.15
N PRO A 6 -23.09 -38.68 -39.61
CA PRO A 6 -21.72 -38.52 -39.13
C PRO A 6 -21.70 -37.73 -37.81
N ILE A 7 -20.91 -38.28 -36.90
CA ILE A 7 -20.72 -37.95 -35.49
C ILE A 7 -20.16 -36.54 -35.32
N ALA A 8 -20.83 -35.70 -34.52
CA ALA A 8 -20.27 -34.44 -34.05
C ALA A 8 -19.20 -34.72 -32.99
N LEU A 9 -17.94 -34.47 -33.34
CA LEU A 9 -16.79 -34.58 -32.44
C LEU A 9 -16.78 -33.35 -31.52
N ALA A 10 -17.35 -33.49 -30.32
CA ALA A 10 -17.29 -32.44 -29.29
C ALA A 10 -15.86 -32.38 -28.72
N VAL A 11 -15.08 -31.37 -29.13
CA VAL A 11 -13.81 -31.02 -28.48
C VAL A 11 -14.14 -30.38 -27.14
N LEU A 12 -14.14 -31.16 -26.06
CA LEU A 12 -14.02 -30.63 -24.70
C LEU A 12 -12.63 -30.02 -24.57
N VAL A 13 -12.53 -28.70 -24.75
CA VAL A 13 -11.38 -27.94 -24.29
C VAL A 13 -11.39 -28.03 -22.77
N LEU A 14 -10.52 -28.87 -22.22
CA LEU A 14 -10.18 -28.90 -20.80
C LEU A 14 -9.54 -27.55 -20.45
N ALA A 15 -10.36 -26.57 -20.10
CA ALA A 15 -9.88 -25.37 -19.42
C ALA A 15 -9.25 -25.86 -18.11
N SER A 16 -7.91 -25.87 -18.08
CA SER A 16 -7.18 -26.15 -16.85
C SER A 16 -7.65 -25.12 -15.81
N PRO A 17 -8.05 -25.52 -14.60
CA PRO A 17 -8.39 -24.56 -13.58
C PRO A 17 -7.17 -23.66 -13.37
N ALA A 18 -7.33 -22.36 -13.60
CA ALA A 18 -6.32 -21.41 -13.19
C ALA A 18 -6.16 -21.58 -11.68
N LEU A 19 -5.01 -22.10 -11.24
CA LEU A 19 -4.66 -22.07 -9.83
C LEU A 19 -4.75 -20.61 -9.38
N PRO A 20 -5.43 -20.31 -8.26
CA PRO A 20 -5.44 -18.95 -7.73
C PRO A 20 -4.00 -18.51 -7.59
N GLN A 21 -3.61 -17.44 -8.29
CA GLN A 21 -2.32 -16.82 -8.07
C GLN A 21 -2.33 -16.40 -6.60
N GLY A 22 -1.53 -17.07 -5.77
CA GLY A 22 -1.46 -16.81 -4.35
C GLY A 22 -1.31 -15.31 -4.14
N SER A 23 -2.23 -14.72 -3.38
CA SER A 23 -2.17 -13.32 -2.97
C SER A 23 -1.07 -13.16 -1.92
N ASP A 24 0.15 -13.58 -2.27
CA ASP A 24 1.30 -13.59 -1.40
C ASP A 24 1.82 -12.16 -1.37
N PHE A 25 1.17 -11.32 -0.58
CA PHE A 25 1.69 -10.03 -0.16
C PHE A 25 1.60 -9.94 1.36
N ASN A 26 2.56 -9.25 1.96
CA ASN A 26 2.51 -8.93 3.37
C ASN A 26 2.15 -7.46 3.53
N LEU A 27 1.09 -7.19 4.31
CA LEU A 27 0.69 -5.85 4.69
C LEU A 27 1.14 -5.57 6.12
N THR A 28 2.03 -4.58 6.28
CA THR A 28 2.27 -3.93 7.57
C THR A 28 1.43 -2.65 7.62
N TYR A 29 0.63 -2.50 8.67
CA TYR A 29 -0.37 -1.44 8.78
C TYR A 29 -0.32 -0.78 10.15
N HIS A 30 -0.25 0.54 10.19
CA HIS A 30 -0.29 1.34 11.41
C HIS A 30 -1.26 2.51 11.27
N VAL A 31 -1.94 2.87 12.36
CA VAL A 31 -2.82 4.04 12.44
C VAL A 31 -2.54 4.79 13.73
N GLU A 32 -2.40 6.10 13.64
CA GLU A 32 -2.34 7.01 14.80
C GLU A 32 -3.33 8.14 14.60
N ARG A 33 -3.95 8.58 15.70
CA ARG A 33 -4.80 9.77 15.75
C ARG A 33 -4.15 10.79 16.66
N THR A 34 -3.77 11.93 16.11
CA THR A 34 -3.09 13.00 16.86
C THR A 34 -3.88 14.30 16.73
N PRO A 35 -4.06 15.08 17.81
CA PRO A 35 -4.65 16.41 17.69
C PRO A 35 -3.92 17.25 16.63
N ALA A 36 -4.67 17.95 15.79
CA ALA A 36 -4.11 18.77 14.71
C ALA A 36 -3.22 19.91 15.23
N THR A 37 -3.42 20.32 16.49
CA THR A 37 -2.56 21.27 17.20
C THR A 37 -1.17 20.71 17.53
N LYS A 38 -1.03 19.38 17.59
CA LYS A 38 0.22 18.67 17.90
C LYS A 38 0.93 18.12 16.67
N LEU A 39 0.18 17.80 15.62
CA LEU A 39 0.71 17.29 14.36
C LEU A 39 -0.12 17.80 13.19
N SER A 40 0.48 18.58 12.29
CA SER A 40 -0.17 19.00 11.05
C SER A 40 -0.05 17.96 9.94
N LEU A 41 -0.94 18.02 8.95
CA LEU A 41 -0.86 17.14 7.76
C LEU A 41 0.49 17.25 7.05
N ALA A 42 1.01 18.49 6.93
CA ALA A 42 2.30 18.76 6.30
C ALA A 42 3.47 18.19 7.12
N ALA A 43 3.45 18.34 8.44
CA ALA A 43 4.48 17.77 9.31
C ALA A 43 4.49 16.23 9.24
N CYS A 44 3.31 15.62 9.27
CA CYS A 44 3.13 14.17 9.10
C CYS A 44 3.70 13.70 7.76
N GLY A 45 3.32 14.33 6.64
CA GLY A 45 3.80 13.96 5.31
C GLY A 45 5.32 14.16 5.16
N ASN A 46 5.86 15.27 5.67
CA ASN A 46 7.29 15.57 5.59
C ASN A 46 8.13 14.56 6.38
N ALA A 47 7.67 14.11 7.56
CA ALA A 47 8.36 13.08 8.33
C ALA A 47 8.52 11.78 7.52
N VAL A 48 7.46 11.39 6.79
CA VAL A 48 7.45 10.21 5.92
C VAL A 48 8.36 10.39 4.70
N ILE A 49 8.31 11.55 4.04
CA ILE A 49 9.17 11.84 2.87
C ILE A 49 10.65 11.79 3.27
N GLN A 50 11.01 12.35 4.43
CA GLN A 50 12.38 12.36 4.92
C GLN A 50 12.90 10.93 5.16
N ILE A 51 12.14 10.09 5.86
CA ILE A 51 12.57 8.71 6.13
C ILE A 51 12.55 7.83 4.87
N ALA A 52 11.67 8.10 3.90
CA ALA A 52 11.67 7.43 2.59
C ALA A 52 12.95 7.73 1.80
N ARG A 53 13.36 9.01 1.75
CA ARG A 53 14.62 9.45 1.11
C ARG A 53 15.84 8.84 1.79
N GLN A 54 15.88 8.85 3.13
CA GLN A 54 16.95 8.21 3.90
C GLN A 54 17.03 6.70 3.66
N SER A 55 15.88 6.06 3.42
CA SER A 55 15.77 4.64 3.07
C SER A 55 16.02 4.33 1.59
N LYS A 56 16.41 5.34 0.79
CA LYS A 56 16.65 5.24 -0.66
C LYS A 56 15.48 4.61 -1.41
N LEU A 57 14.25 4.89 -0.98
CA LEU A 57 13.05 4.48 -1.69
C LEU A 57 12.67 5.54 -2.72
N SER A 58 12.05 5.10 -3.81
CA SER A 58 11.29 6.04 -4.65
C SER A 58 10.17 6.63 -3.79
N VAL A 59 9.92 7.94 -3.92
CA VAL A 59 8.91 8.64 -3.14
C VAL A 59 8.30 9.75 -3.98
N ASP A 60 6.98 9.85 -3.89
CA ASP A 60 6.16 10.89 -4.46
C ASP A 60 5.13 11.33 -3.42
N SER A 61 4.68 12.58 -3.51
CA SER A 61 3.72 13.15 -2.56
C SER A 61 2.67 13.98 -3.27
N GLN A 62 1.42 13.77 -2.87
CA GLN A 62 0.28 14.54 -3.32
C GLN A 62 -0.38 15.22 -2.13
N SER A 63 -0.66 16.51 -2.26
CA SER A 63 -1.30 17.31 -1.22
C SER A 63 -2.64 17.84 -1.70
N PHE A 64 -3.65 17.67 -0.85
CA PHE A 64 -4.97 18.26 -0.97
C PHE A 64 -5.16 19.17 0.26
N PRO A 65 -4.99 20.50 0.09
CA PRO A 65 -4.97 21.44 1.20
C PRO A 65 -6.15 21.29 2.16
N GLY A 66 -5.85 21.22 3.46
CA GLY A 66 -6.84 21.08 4.52
C GLY A 66 -7.49 19.70 4.65
N GLN A 67 -7.19 18.74 3.77
CA GLN A 67 -7.88 17.44 3.74
C GLN A 67 -6.91 16.26 3.86
N LEU A 68 -5.87 16.22 3.03
CA LEU A 68 -5.04 15.02 2.87
C LEU A 68 -3.63 15.37 2.40
N VAL A 69 -2.63 14.71 2.97
CA VAL A 69 -1.32 14.53 2.34
C VAL A 69 -1.11 13.04 2.16
N MET A 70 -0.92 12.62 0.91
CA MET A 70 -0.59 11.24 0.57
C MET A 70 0.87 11.15 0.14
N VAL A 71 1.62 10.25 0.76
CA VAL A 71 2.99 9.93 0.37
C VAL A 71 3.02 8.48 -0.09
N LYS A 72 3.47 8.24 -1.31
CA LYS A 72 3.54 6.90 -1.89
C LYS A 72 4.92 6.64 -2.47
N GLY A 73 5.30 5.38 -2.56
CA GLY A 73 6.61 5.04 -3.07
C GLY A 73 6.93 3.57 -2.90
N GLY A 74 8.21 3.24 -3.01
CA GLY A 74 8.68 1.88 -2.78
C GLY A 74 9.89 1.53 -3.61
N ARG A 75 9.98 0.24 -3.96
CA ARG A 75 11.11 -0.32 -4.71
C ARG A 75 10.61 -1.38 -5.67
N ALA A 76 10.92 -1.19 -6.95
CA ALA A 76 10.55 -2.13 -8.01
C ALA A 76 10.96 -3.56 -7.65
N GLY A 77 10.05 -4.51 -7.86
CA GLY A 77 10.25 -5.93 -7.55
C GLY A 77 10.20 -6.30 -6.06
N ALA A 78 10.18 -5.35 -5.13
CA ALA A 78 10.13 -5.63 -3.69
C ALA A 78 8.78 -5.29 -3.06
N GLY A 79 8.20 -4.16 -3.44
CA GLY A 79 6.92 -3.72 -2.87
C GLY A 79 6.70 -2.21 -2.97
N THR A 80 5.58 -1.79 -2.38
CA THR A 80 5.14 -0.39 -2.35
C THR A 80 4.79 0.03 -0.92
N PHE A 81 4.71 1.33 -0.68
CA PHE A 81 4.13 1.88 0.53
C PHE A 81 3.19 3.03 0.18
N VAL A 82 2.20 3.23 1.05
CA VAL A 82 1.29 4.37 1.02
C VAL A 82 1.13 4.88 2.44
N VAL A 83 1.30 6.18 2.63
CA VAL A 83 1.01 6.87 3.88
C VAL A 83 0.02 7.99 3.61
N GLN A 84 -1.03 8.05 4.40
CA GLN A 84 -2.05 9.08 4.32
C GLN A 84 -2.10 9.84 5.65
N CYS A 85 -1.86 11.14 5.59
CA CYS A 85 -2.10 12.07 6.68
C CYS A 85 -3.43 12.79 6.38
N ILE A 86 -4.48 12.48 7.13
CA ILE A 86 -5.88 12.83 6.84
C ILE A 86 -6.39 13.78 7.92
N ALA A 87 -7.04 14.87 7.53
CA ALA A 87 -7.77 15.71 8.47
C ALA A 87 -9.13 15.08 8.79
N VAL A 88 -9.39 14.83 10.07
CA VAL A 88 -10.67 14.32 10.56
C VAL A 88 -11.09 15.17 11.77
N GLY A 89 -11.96 16.15 11.55
CA GLY A 89 -12.32 17.13 12.58
C GLY A 89 -11.09 17.91 13.06
N ASN A 90 -10.82 17.88 14.37
CA ASN A 90 -9.64 18.50 14.98
C ASN A 90 -8.43 17.55 15.11
N MET A 91 -8.44 16.42 14.40
CA MET A 91 -7.38 15.41 14.42
C MET A 91 -6.68 15.31 13.06
N THR A 92 -5.38 15.04 13.12
CA THR A 92 -4.60 14.47 12.03
C THR A 92 -4.54 12.96 12.25
N VAL A 93 -5.07 12.19 11.31
CA VAL A 93 -4.98 10.72 11.30
C VAL A 93 -3.88 10.32 10.34
N SER A 94 -2.87 9.58 10.81
CA SER A 94 -1.85 9.00 9.94
C SER A 94 -2.12 7.51 9.75
N VAL A 95 -2.29 7.09 8.50
CA VAL A 95 -2.39 5.69 8.11
C VAL A 95 -1.13 5.31 7.35
N VAL A 96 -0.35 4.37 7.86
CA VAL A 96 0.94 3.94 7.26
C VAL A 96 0.80 2.50 6.79
N GLN A 97 1.03 2.26 5.51
CA GLN A 97 0.92 0.94 4.89
C GLN A 97 2.21 0.59 4.15
N GLY A 98 2.82 -0.53 4.50
CA GLY A 98 3.91 -1.16 3.75
C GLY A 98 3.42 -2.46 3.14
N ILE A 99 3.58 -2.63 1.84
CA ILE A 99 3.12 -3.79 1.08
C ILE A 99 4.36 -4.43 0.45
N ASP A 100 4.79 -5.56 1.01
CA ASP A 100 5.85 -6.38 0.43
C ASP A 100 5.25 -7.49 -0.43
N TYR A 101 5.88 -7.80 -1.54
CA TYR A 101 5.53 -8.98 -2.33
C TYR A 101 6.11 -10.22 -1.63
N ARG A 102 5.24 -11.16 -1.25
CA ARG A 102 5.48 -12.36 -0.44
C ARG A 102 5.55 -12.12 1.06
N THR A 103 6.72 -12.21 1.68
CA THR A 103 6.91 -12.10 3.13
C THR A 103 7.19 -10.66 3.54
N LYS A 104 7.02 -10.34 4.84
CA LYS A 104 7.39 -9.02 5.36
C LYS A 104 8.86 -8.73 5.03
N GLY A 105 9.10 -7.62 4.36
CA GLY A 105 10.38 -7.25 3.79
C GLY A 105 10.73 -5.81 4.09
N ALA A 106 11.38 -5.17 3.13
CA ALA A 106 11.89 -3.81 3.29
C ALA A 106 10.76 -2.77 3.44
N LEU A 107 9.57 -3.01 2.86
CA LEU A 107 8.46 -2.06 2.90
C LEU A 107 7.71 -2.15 4.23
N GLY A 108 7.56 -3.35 4.79
CA GLY A 108 7.04 -3.52 6.14
C GLY A 108 7.96 -2.92 7.20
N GLN A 109 9.28 -3.13 7.08
CA GLN A 109 10.26 -2.46 7.96
C GLN A 109 10.28 -0.94 7.76
N PHE A 110 10.03 -0.47 6.53
CA PHE A 110 9.85 0.95 6.28
C PHE A 110 8.58 1.48 6.95
N ALA A 111 7.46 0.76 6.89
CA ALA A 111 6.21 1.16 7.54
C ALA A 111 6.39 1.33 9.05
N ASP A 112 7.12 0.42 9.72
CA ASP A 112 7.44 0.55 11.14
C ASP A 112 8.26 1.83 11.43
N ARG A 113 9.28 2.11 10.60
CA ARG A 113 10.12 3.31 10.74
C ARG A 113 9.37 4.60 10.40
N ALA A 114 8.51 4.58 9.39
CA ALA A 114 7.67 5.70 9.00
C ALA A 114 6.67 6.04 10.12
N PHE A 115 6.06 5.03 10.73
CA PHE A 115 5.20 5.22 11.89
C PHE A 115 5.96 5.84 13.08
N ALA A 116 7.15 5.33 13.39
CA ALA A 116 8.00 5.91 14.43
C ALA A 116 8.38 7.38 14.13
N ALA A 117 8.71 7.70 12.87
CA ALA A 117 9.00 9.06 12.43
C ALA A 117 7.80 10.00 12.57
N VAL A 118 6.59 9.52 12.23
CA VAL A 118 5.35 10.29 12.46
C VAL A 118 5.14 10.55 13.94
N LYS A 119 5.32 9.55 14.81
CA LYS A 119 5.20 9.73 16.27
C LYS A 119 6.23 10.71 16.82
N ALA A 120 7.45 10.70 16.30
CA ALA A 120 8.50 11.64 16.69
C ALA A 120 8.23 13.08 16.23
N ALA A 121 7.37 13.27 15.21
CA ALA A 121 6.99 14.60 14.72
C ALA A 121 5.86 15.27 15.54
N ILE A 122 5.26 14.54 16.49
CA ILE A 122 4.22 15.06 17.38
C ILE A 122 4.86 16.02 18.39
N LYS A 123 4.28 17.23 18.53
CA LYS A 123 4.74 18.27 19.46
C LYS A 123 3.78 18.46 20.64
#